data_AF-A0A838W239-F1
#
_entry.id   AF-A0A838W239-F1
#
_cell.length_a   1.000
_cell.length_b   1.000
_cell.length_c   1.000
_cell.angle_alpha   90.00
_cell.angle_beta   90.00
_cell.angle_gamma   90.00
#
_symmetry.space_group_name_H-M   'P 1'
#
loop_
_entity.id
_entity.type
_entity.pdbx_description
1 polymer ?
#
loop_
_entity_poly.entity_id
_entity_poly.type
_entity_poly.pdbx_seq_one_letter_code
_entity_poly.pdbx_strand_id
1 'polypeptide(L)' 'MLKEKDLPERWSAKRKSEIVLRFLRGEDLGELSREIQVPPPEIEQWREAFLNGAED' A
#
# COMPACT_ATOMS: atom_id res chain seq x y z
N MET A 1 2.62 28.34 -17.48
CA MET A 1 3.66 27.59 -16.74
C MET A 1 3.10 27.32 -15.35
N LEU A 2 2.36 26.21 -15.23
CA LEU A 2 1.71 25.70 -14.02
C LEU A 2 2.08 24.19 -14.07
N LYS A 3 2.59 23.50 -13.05
CA LYS A 3 2.56 23.69 -11.61
C LYS A 3 3.87 23.16 -11.00
N GLU A 4 4.40 23.87 -10.01
CA GLU A 4 5.31 23.27 -9.03
C GLU A 4 4.46 22.49 -8.01
N LYS A 5 4.84 21.22 -7.78
CA LYS A 5 4.40 20.30 -6.71
C LYS A 5 3.07 19.54 -6.91
N ASP A 6 3.02 18.67 -7.92
CA ASP A 6 2.30 17.39 -7.78
C ASP A 6 3.28 16.38 -7.14
N LEU A 7 3.52 16.49 -5.83
CA LEU A 7 4.17 15.40 -5.09
C LEU A 7 3.19 14.22 -5.11
N PRO A 8 3.63 12.99 -5.45
CA PRO A 8 2.74 11.85 -5.59
C PRO A 8 1.90 11.69 -4.32
N GLU A 9 0.61 11.43 -4.51
CA GLU A 9 -0.38 11.24 -3.47
C GLU A 9 0.16 10.27 -2.40
N ARG A 10 0.56 10.82 -1.24
CA ARG A 10 1.19 10.03 -0.18
C ARG A 10 0.14 9.15 0.47
N TRP A 11 0.22 7.84 0.23
CA TRP A 11 -0.56 6.85 0.97
C TRP A 11 -0.32 6.99 2.48
N SER A 12 -1.38 7.24 3.24
CA SER A 12 -1.30 7.31 4.70
C SER A 12 -0.98 5.93 5.29
N ALA A 13 -0.27 5.89 6.42
CA ALA A 13 0.06 4.65 7.11
C ALA A 13 -1.19 3.79 7.39
N LYS A 14 -2.28 4.43 7.86
CA LYS A 14 -3.57 3.78 8.07
C LYS A 14 -4.10 3.10 6.81
N ARG A 15 -4.05 3.80 5.67
CA ARG A 15 -4.56 3.25 4.41
C ARG A 15 -3.69 2.10 3.91
N LYS A 16 -2.36 2.18 4.05
CA LYS A 16 -1.45 1.06 3.75
C LYS A 16 -1.79 -0.17 4.60
N SER A 17 -2.00 0.01 5.91
CA SER A 17 -2.40 -1.08 6.82
C SER A 17 -3.73 -1.71 6.43
N GLU A 18 -4.73 -0.92 6.01
CA GLU A 18 -6.02 -1.45 5.53
C GLU A 18 -5.83 -2.37 4.32
N ILE A 19 -4.99 -1.99 3.35
CA ILE A 19 -4.68 -2.80 2.17
C ILE A 19 -3.92 -4.07 2.54
N VAL A 20 -2.93 -3.97 3.43
CA VAL A 20 -2.21 -5.15 3.93
C VAL A 20 -3.16 -6.13 4.64
N LEU A 21 -4.09 -5.62 5.46
CA LEU A 21 -5.08 -6.47 6.14
C LEU A 21 -6.07 -7.14 5.18
N ARG A 22 -6.36 -6.53 4.03
CA ARG A 22 -7.14 -7.16 2.94
C ARG A 22 -6.35 -8.31 2.31
N PHE A 23 -5.09 -8.05 1.97
CA PHE A 23 -4.19 -9.07 1.43
C PHE A 23 -3.99 -10.26 2.39
N LEU A 24 -3.73 -9.99 3.68
CA LEU A 24 -3.59 -11.05 4.70
C LEU A 24 -4.87 -11.86 4.94
N ARG A 25 -6.05 -11.32 4.58
CA ARG A 25 -7.32 -12.04 4.63
C ARG A 25 -7.57 -12.92 3.41
N GLY A 26 -6.65 -12.94 2.45
CA GLY A 26 -6.69 -13.79 1.26
C GLY A 26 -7.24 -13.12 0.01
N GLU A 27 -7.41 -11.80 0.01
CA GLU A 27 -7.69 -11.07 -1.24
C GLU A 27 -6.49 -11.16 -2.21
N ASP A 28 -6.77 -11.22 -3.51
CA ASP A 28 -5.74 -11.35 -4.53
C ASP A 28 -4.89 -10.08 -4.64
N LEU A 29 -3.56 -10.27 -4.65
CA LEU A 29 -2.61 -9.17 -4.72
C LEU A 29 -2.69 -8.42 -6.07
N GLY A 30 -3.00 -9.12 -7.16
CA GLY A 30 -3.16 -8.54 -8.49
C GLY A 30 -4.43 -7.70 -8.62
N GLU A 31 -5.54 -8.14 -8.02
CA GLU A 31 -6.78 -7.39 -7.91
C GLU A 31 -6.59 -6.12 -7.09
N LEU A 32 -5.99 -6.24 -5.89
CA LEU A 32 -5.64 -5.09 -5.04
C LEU A 32 -4.76 -4.10 -5.79
N SER A 33 -3.70 -4.59 -6.44
CA SER A 33 -2.76 -3.76 -7.21
C SER A 33 -3.46 -2.93 -8.29
N ARG A 34 -4.40 -3.54 -9.02
CA ARG A 34 -5.19 -2.87 -10.06
C ARG A 34 -6.16 -1.86 -9.48
N GLU A 35 -6.82 -2.19 -8.36
CA GLU A 35 -7.79 -1.32 -7.68
C GLU A 35 -7.13 -0.02 -7.21
N ILE A 36 -5.97 -0.13 -6.53
CA ILE A 36 -5.29 1.03 -5.94
C ILE A 36 -4.22 1.64 -6.83
N GLN A 37 -4.03 1.09 -8.04
CA GLN A 37 -3.00 1.51 -9.01
C GLN A 37 -1.57 1.53 -8.42
N VAL A 38 -1.27 0.58 -7.54
CA VAL A 38 0.04 0.42 -6.89
C VAL A 38 0.59 -0.95 -7.29
N PRO A 39 1.84 -1.05 -7.75
CA PRO A 39 2.40 -2.32 -8.22
C PRO A 39 2.53 -3.34 -7.07
N PRO A 40 2.38 -4.65 -7.33
CA PRO A 40 2.43 -5.70 -6.29
C PRO A 40 3.67 -5.64 -5.37
N PRO A 41 4.90 -5.38 -5.87
CA PRO A 41 6.08 -5.25 -5.02
C PRO A 41 6.00 -4.11 -3.98
N GLU A 42 5.25 -3.05 -4.25
CA GLU A 42 5.07 -1.95 -3.29
C GLU A 42 4.09 -2.35 -2.17
N ILE A 43 3.06 -3.14 -2.51
CA ILE A 43 2.13 -3.71 -1.53
C ILE A 43 2.85 -4.74 -0.63
N GLU A 44 3.74 -5.55 -1.19
CA GLU A 44 4.58 -6.47 -0.42
C GLU A 44 5.50 -5.73 0.57
N GLN A 45 6.13 -4.62 0.15
CA GLN A 45 6.91 -3.80 1.07
C GLN A 45 6.06 -3.23 2.22
N TRP A 46 4.81 -2.85 1.95
CA TRP A 46 3.91 -2.41 3.02
C TRP A 46 3.55 -3.56 3.96
N ARG A 47 3.40 -4.79 3.45
CA ARG A 47 3.18 -5.98 4.26
C ARG A 47 4.37 -6.26 5.18
N GLU A 48 5.59 -6.22 4.65
CA GLU A 48 6.81 -6.39 5.46
C GLU A 48 6.90 -5.33 6.56
N ALA A 49 6.72 -4.05 6.21
CA ALA A 49 6.74 -2.96 7.19
C ALA A 49 5.64 -3.10 8.27
N PHE A 50 4.45 -3.58 7.90
CA PHE A 50 3.35 -3.83 8.83
C PHE A 50 3.65 -4.98 9.79
N LEU A 51 4.20 -6.09 9.29
CA LEU A 51 4.56 -7.25 10.11
C LEU A 51 5.68 -6.91 11.10
N ASN A 52 6.74 -6.24 10.63
CA ASN A 52 7.85 -5.81 11.48
C ASN A 52 7.39 -4.85 12.61
N GLY A 53 6.34 -4.05 12.37
CA GLY A 53 5.77 -3.17 13.40
C GLY A 53 4.78 -3.86 14.35
N ALA A 54 4.35 -5.09 14.05
CA ALA A 54 3.46 -5.89 14.90
C ALA A 54 4.23 -6.85 15.84
N GLU A 55 5.53 -7.02 15.61
CA GLU A 55 6.43 -7.84 16.44
C GLU A 55 7.00 -7.09 17.66
N ASP A 56 6.62 -5.81 17.85
CA ASP A 56 7.01 -4.94 18.98
C ASP A 56 5.97 -4.90 20.11
#